data_AF-A0A838VIM7-F1
#
_entry.id   AF-A0A838VIM7-F1
#
_cell.length_a   1.000
_cell.length_b   1.000
_cell.length_c   1.000
_cell.angle_alpha   90.00
_cell.angle_beta   90.00
_cell.angle_gamma   90.00
#
_symmetry.space_group_name_H-M   'P 1'
#
loop_
_entity.id
_entity.type
_entity.pdbx_description
1 polymer ?
#
loop_
_entity_poly.entity_id
_entity_poly.type
_entity_poly.pdbx_seq_one_letter_code
_entity_poly.pdbx_strand_id
1 'polypeptide(L)'
;MTVKISRYQLEQIKKLPPEMIMWASKYPVEIVNLAESLDDDELPSNYVPEMLEVYYGVQDSPSIFVHNGVLKDFDMETARKQNPSVSVMVDDRWVYIEIEGNILLNKINGIILPDVSIDQTKVSI
;
A
#
# COMPACT_ATOMS: atom_id res chain seq x y z
N MET A 1 18.16 1.69 4.62
CA MET A 1 17.53 1.28 5.90
C MET A 1 17.54 -0.25 5.91
N THR A 2 17.99 -0.91 6.98
CA THR A 2 18.02 -2.38 7.04
C THR A 2 16.78 -2.87 7.77
N VAL A 3 15.85 -3.50 7.04
CA VAL A 3 14.62 -4.05 7.62
C VAL A 3 14.95 -5.32 8.40
N LYS A 4 14.60 -5.35 9.69
CA LYS A 4 14.78 -6.53 10.53
C LYS A 4 13.54 -7.42 10.42
N ILE A 5 13.63 -8.45 9.57
CA ILE A 5 12.56 -9.42 9.37
C ILE A 5 12.48 -10.36 10.59
N SER A 6 11.30 -10.46 11.19
CA SER A 6 11.02 -11.37 12.29
C SER A 6 10.91 -12.83 11.83
N ARG A 7 10.98 -13.79 12.76
CA ARG A 7 10.77 -15.21 12.43
C ARG A 7 9.37 -15.45 11.84
N TYR A 8 8.35 -14.78 12.36
CA TYR A 8 6.99 -14.88 11.85
C TYR A 8 6.90 -14.41 10.39
N GLN A 9 7.46 -13.24 10.08
CA GLN A 9 7.50 -12.69 8.72
C GLN A 9 8.27 -13.60 7.76
N LEU A 10 9.37 -14.20 8.22
CA LEU A 10 10.11 -15.17 7.41
C LEU A 10 9.25 -16.39 7.04
N GLU A 11 8.42 -16.90 7.96
CA GLU A 11 7.51 -18.01 7.65
C GLU A 11 6.41 -17.60 6.67
N GLN A 12 5.92 -16.36 6.71
CA GLN A 12 4.96 -15.87 5.71
C GLN A 12 5.63 -15.75 4.34
N ILE A 13 6.83 -15.16 4.26
CA ILE A 13 7.56 -15.00 2.99
C ILE A 13 7.83 -16.35 2.32
N LYS A 14 8.10 -17.41 3.09
CA LYS A 14 8.31 -18.77 2.55
C LYS A 14 7.09 -19.35 1.83
N LYS A 15 5.89 -18.84 2.09
CA LYS A 15 4.67 -19.27 1.40
C LYS A 15 4.51 -18.64 0.02
N LEU A 16 5.23 -17.54 -0.25
CA LEU A 16 5.12 -16.84 -1.51
C LEU A 16 5.65 -17.69 -2.67
N PRO A 17 5.11 -17.53 -3.89
CA PRO A 17 5.70 -18.07 -5.10
C PRO A 17 7.17 -17.63 -5.26
N PRO A 18 8.05 -18.49 -5.81
CA PRO A 18 9.48 -18.18 -5.96
C PRO A 18 9.78 -16.87 -6.69
N GLU A 19 8.96 -16.53 -7.69
CA GLU A 19 9.04 -15.29 -8.47
C GLU A 19 8.69 -14.03 -7.67
N MET A 20 7.99 -14.16 -6.55
CA MET A 20 7.72 -13.06 -5.62
C MET A 20 8.83 -12.96 -4.57
N ILE A 21 9.39 -14.09 -4.13
CA ILE A 21 10.48 -14.12 -3.13
C ILE A 21 11.75 -13.40 -3.62
N MET A 22 12.05 -13.46 -4.92
CA MET A 22 13.27 -12.82 -5.47
C MET A 22 13.34 -11.31 -5.19
N TRP A 23 12.19 -10.65 -5.03
CA TRP A 23 12.12 -9.22 -4.73
C TRP A 23 12.49 -8.89 -3.28
N ALA A 24 12.49 -9.87 -2.36
CA ALA A 24 12.68 -9.66 -0.92
C ALA A 24 14.02 -8.99 -0.55
N SER A 25 15.05 -9.20 -1.38
CA SER A 25 16.37 -8.60 -1.17
C SER A 25 16.41 -7.09 -1.47
N LYS A 26 15.56 -6.64 -2.40
CA LYS A 26 15.54 -5.24 -2.89
C LYS A 26 14.37 -4.44 -2.31
N TYR A 27 13.25 -5.11 -2.05
CA TYR A 27 11.99 -4.54 -1.54
C TYR A 27 11.47 -5.33 -0.33
N PRO A 28 12.23 -5.38 0.78
CA PRO A 28 11.89 -6.23 1.92
C PRO A 28 10.57 -5.82 2.59
N VAL A 29 10.19 -4.54 2.59
CA VAL A 29 8.95 -4.07 3.23
C VAL A 29 7.74 -4.53 2.42
N GLU A 30 7.75 -4.28 1.11
CA GLU A 30 6.67 -4.64 0.21
C GLU A 30 6.46 -6.15 0.19
N ILE A 31 7.53 -6.94 0.24
CA ILE A 31 7.44 -8.40 0.27
C ILE A 31 6.93 -8.94 1.62
N VAL A 32 7.25 -8.28 2.73
CA VAL A 32 6.63 -8.59 4.02
C VAL A 32 5.13 -8.30 3.97
N ASN A 33 4.73 -7.11 3.50
CA ASN A 33 3.33 -6.70 3.41
C ASN A 33 2.53 -7.63 2.48
N LEU A 34 3.11 -8.00 1.33
CA LEU A 34 2.57 -8.97 0.39
C LEU A 34 2.35 -10.33 1.06
N ALA A 35 3.36 -10.84 1.77
CA ALA A 35 3.28 -12.15 2.42
C ALA A 35 2.23 -12.18 3.53
N GLU A 36 2.11 -11.12 4.32
CA GLU A 36 1.12 -10.99 5.39
C GLU A 36 -0.31 -10.86 4.85
N SER A 37 -0.46 -10.35 3.62
CA SER A 37 -1.76 -10.04 3.01
C SER A 37 -2.13 -11.00 1.89
N LEU A 38 -1.36 -12.05 1.63
CA LEU A 38 -1.63 -12.96 0.52
C LEU A 38 -2.92 -13.75 0.73
N ASP A 39 -3.07 -14.30 1.94
CA ASP A 39 -4.17 -15.19 2.33
C ASP A 39 -5.47 -14.44 2.68
N ASP A 40 -5.43 -13.11 2.68
CA ASP A 40 -6.58 -12.24 2.96
C ASP A 40 -7.67 -12.33 1.89
N ASP A 41 -8.95 -12.22 2.28
CA ASP A 41 -10.04 -12.13 1.30
C ASP A 41 -9.99 -10.81 0.51
N GLU A 42 -10.48 -10.83 -0.73
CA GLU A 42 -10.69 -9.60 -1.50
C GLU A 42 -11.70 -8.67 -0.80
N LEU A 43 -11.63 -7.37 -1.11
CA LEU A 43 -12.65 -6.45 -0.65
C LEU A 43 -14.00 -6.75 -1.35
N PRO A 44 -15.14 -6.58 -0.65
CA PRO A 44 -16.45 -6.74 -1.27
C PRO A 44 -16.65 -5.81 -2.46
N SER A 45 -17.42 -6.23 -3.46
CA SER A 45 -17.83 -5.33 -4.54
C SER A 45 -18.63 -4.14 -4.00
N ASN A 46 -18.38 -2.95 -4.55
CA ASN A 46 -18.96 -1.67 -4.12
C ASN A 46 -18.59 -1.24 -2.69
N TYR A 47 -17.50 -1.79 -2.16
CA TYR A 47 -16.98 -1.37 -0.87
C TYR A 47 -16.53 0.09 -0.92
N VAL A 48 -16.91 0.88 0.09
CA VAL A 48 -16.52 2.28 0.27
C VAL A 48 -15.54 2.34 1.44
N PRO A 49 -14.26 2.61 1.20
CA PRO A 49 -13.25 2.71 2.27
C PRO A 49 -13.55 3.81 3.29
N GLU A 50 -13.34 3.52 4.58
CA GLU A 50 -13.23 4.57 5.60
C GLU A 50 -11.84 5.22 5.53
N MET A 51 -10.82 4.40 5.28
CA MET A 51 -9.42 4.78 5.21
C MET A 51 -8.78 4.28 3.91
N LEU A 52 -8.05 5.18 3.25
CA LEU A 52 -7.23 4.86 2.08
C LEU A 52 -5.85 5.50 2.26
N GLU A 53 -4.83 4.67 2.14
CA GLU A 53 -3.43 5.08 2.22
C GLU A 53 -2.65 4.61 1.00
N VAL A 54 -1.86 5.51 0.41
CA VAL A 54 -0.98 5.20 -0.72
C VAL A 54 0.45 5.48 -0.31
N TYR A 55 1.31 4.48 -0.50
CA TYR A 55 2.73 4.52 -0.18
C TYR A 55 3.53 4.42 -1.48
N TYR A 56 4.41 5.38 -1.71
CA TYR A 56 5.32 5.40 -2.85
C TYR A 56 6.76 5.14 -2.38
N GLY A 57 7.37 4.06 -2.88
CA GLY A 57 8.70 3.64 -2.44
C GLY A 57 8.71 3.16 -0.98
N VAL A 58 9.92 3.11 -0.40
CA VAL A 58 10.12 2.67 0.99
C VAL A 58 9.99 3.88 1.92
N GLN A 59 8.78 4.08 2.48
CA GLN A 59 8.47 5.16 3.43
C GLN A 59 7.67 4.63 4.61
N ASP A 60 7.91 5.21 5.79
CA ASP A 60 7.21 4.85 7.03
C ASP A 60 5.82 5.52 7.15
N SER A 61 5.55 6.54 6.31
CA SER A 61 4.30 7.30 6.30
C SER A 61 3.66 7.25 4.92
N PRO A 62 2.31 7.29 4.84
CA PRO A 62 1.61 7.33 3.56
C PRO A 62 1.89 8.66 2.84
N SER A 63 2.10 8.58 1.52
CA SER A 63 2.21 9.75 0.66
C SER A 63 0.85 10.36 0.31
N ILE A 64 -0.22 9.57 0.40
CA ILE A 64 -1.60 10.02 0.30
C ILE A 64 -2.38 9.37 1.43
N PHE A 65 -3.07 10.16 2.23
CA PHE A 65 -3.92 9.66 3.30
C PHE A 65 -5.31 10.28 3.21
N VAL A 66 -6.32 9.43 2.99
CA VAL A 66 -7.73 9.80 2.99
C VAL A 66 -8.42 9.07 4.14
N HIS A 67 -9.19 9.82 4.92
CA HIS A 67 -9.99 9.25 6.02
C HIS A 67 -11.38 9.89 6.04
N ASN A 68 -12.41 9.05 6.01
CA ASN A 68 -13.83 9.40 5.90
C ASN A 68 -14.10 10.36 4.73
N GLY A 69 -13.54 10.07 3.54
CA GLY A 69 -13.70 10.90 2.34
C GLY A 69 -13.01 12.27 2.40
N VAL A 70 -12.13 12.51 3.38
CA VAL A 70 -11.37 13.75 3.50
C VAL A 70 -9.89 13.47 3.30
N LEU A 71 -9.26 14.20 2.38
CA LEU A 71 -7.79 14.19 2.23
C LEU A 71 -7.16 14.79 3.49
N LYS A 72 -6.47 13.97 4.26
CA LYS A 72 -5.81 14.36 5.52
C LYS A 72 -4.35 14.73 5.32
N ASP A 73 -3.67 14.02 4.42
CA ASP A 73 -2.26 14.26 4.09
C ASP A 73 -1.98 13.96 2.62
N PHE A 74 -1.04 14.69 2.04
CA PHE A 74 -0.62 14.55 0.65
C PHE A 74 0.79 15.09 0.42
N ASP A 75 1.72 14.20 0.09
CA ASP A 75 3.07 14.54 -0.36
C ASP A 75 3.13 14.57 -1.90
N MET A 76 2.96 15.77 -2.44
CA MET A 76 3.02 16.04 -3.86
C MET A 76 4.39 15.76 -4.49
N GLU A 77 5.48 15.98 -3.73
CA GLU A 77 6.84 15.82 -4.25
C GLU A 77 7.20 14.36 -4.41
N THR A 78 6.74 13.51 -3.49
CA THR A 78 6.87 12.07 -3.61
C THR A 78 6.01 11.52 -4.75
N ALA A 79 4.75 11.94 -4.85
CA ALA A 79 3.83 11.46 -5.89
C ALA A 79 4.31 11.78 -7.33
N ARG A 80 5.06 12.87 -7.50
CA ARG A 80 5.62 13.27 -8.81
C ARG A 80 6.87 12.50 -9.23
N LYS A 81 7.53 11.81 -8.31
CA LYS A 81 8.72 11.01 -8.63
C LYS A 81 8.31 9.69 -9.27
N GLN A 82 9.14 9.18 -10.18
CA GLN A 82 9.03 7.78 -10.59
C GLN A 82 9.49 6.92 -9.42
N ASN A 83 8.52 6.37 -8.69
CA ASN A 83 8.79 5.47 -7.58
C ASN A 83 8.79 4.02 -8.10
N PRO A 84 9.81 3.23 -7.74
CA PRO A 84 9.92 1.86 -8.21
C PRO A 84 8.96 0.90 -7.49
N SER A 85 8.21 1.37 -6.49
CA SER A 85 7.15 0.60 -5.85
C SER A 85 5.96 1.48 -5.46
N VAL A 86 4.77 0.89 -5.48
CA VAL A 86 3.52 1.49 -5.02
C VAL A 86 2.79 0.45 -4.17
N SER A 87 2.39 0.82 -2.96
CA SER A 87 1.53 -0.01 -2.12
C SER A 87 0.28 0.79 -1.71
N VAL A 88 -0.87 0.12 -1.70
CA VAL A 88 -2.14 0.72 -1.27
C VAL A 88 -2.71 -0.10 -0.12
N MET A 89 -3.06 0.60 0.95
CA MET A 89 -3.77 0.05 2.10
C MET A 89 -5.17 0.65 2.17
N VAL A 90 -6.15 -0.22 2.42
CA VAL A 90 -7.56 0.14 2.61
C VAL A 90 -8.00 -0.48 3.92
N ASP A 91 -8.49 0.33 4.86
CA ASP A 91 -9.00 -0.10 6.17
C ASP A 91 -8.10 -1.15 6.85
N ASP A 92 -6.83 -0.79 7.03
CA ASP A 92 -5.77 -1.61 7.64
C ASP A 92 -5.37 -2.88 6.87
N ARG A 93 -5.76 -3.01 5.59
CA ARG A 93 -5.45 -4.16 4.74
C ARG A 93 -4.68 -3.76 3.49
N TRP A 94 -3.54 -4.39 3.23
CA TRP A 94 -2.84 -4.20 1.96
C TRP A 94 -3.64 -4.85 0.84
N VAL A 95 -4.03 -4.05 -0.14
CA VAL A 95 -4.90 -4.49 -1.23
C VAL A 95 -4.25 -4.33 -2.60
N TYR A 96 -3.14 -3.59 -2.69
CA TYR A 96 -2.38 -3.48 -3.92
C TYR A 96 -0.91 -3.29 -3.63
N ILE A 97 -0.06 -4.01 -4.35
CA ILE A 97 1.39 -3.89 -4.28
C ILE A 97 1.93 -4.06 -5.70
N GLU A 98 2.64 -3.05 -6.18
CA GLU A 98 3.34 -3.03 -7.45
C GLU A 98 4.82 -2.71 -7.24
N ILE A 99 5.69 -3.46 -7.92
CA ILE A 99 7.14 -3.28 -7.89
C ILE A 99 7.69 -3.27 -9.31
N GLU A 100 8.34 -2.18 -9.70
CA GLU A 100 8.95 -1.94 -11.01
C GLU A 100 8.01 -2.24 -12.18
N GLY A 101 6.72 -1.87 -12.05
CA GLY A 101 5.69 -2.14 -13.05
C GLY A 101 5.05 -3.52 -12.96
N ASN A 102 5.49 -4.39 -12.04
CA ASN A 102 4.92 -5.73 -11.84
C ASN A 102 3.94 -5.69 -10.67
N ILE A 103 2.67 -6.00 -10.95
CA ILE A 103 1.62 -6.10 -9.94
C ILE A 103 1.78 -7.44 -9.23
N LEU A 104 2.12 -7.41 -7.94
CA LEU A 104 2.30 -8.61 -7.11
C LEU A 104 1.06 -8.92 -6.27
N LEU A 105 0.27 -7.90 -5.92
CA LEU A 105 -1.01 -8.01 -5.23
C LEU A 105 -2.03 -7.09 -5.89
N ASN A 106 -3.22 -7.60 -6.17
CA ASN A 106 -4.35 -6.79 -6.63
C ASN A 106 -5.68 -7.35 -6.10
N LYS A 107 -6.18 -6.71 -5.05
CA LYS A 107 -7.45 -6.98 -4.36
C LYS A 107 -8.34 -5.73 -4.33
N ILE A 108 -8.02 -4.72 -5.16
CA ILE A 108 -8.75 -3.45 -5.28
C ILE A 108 -10.01 -3.59 -6.18
N ASN A 109 -10.23 -4.75 -6.78
CA ASN A 109 -11.26 -4.91 -7.78
C ASN A 109 -12.68 -4.59 -7.23
N GLY A 110 -13.35 -3.62 -7.83
CA GLY A 110 -14.71 -3.24 -7.48
C GLY A 110 -14.87 -2.32 -6.26
N ILE A 111 -13.79 -1.78 -5.68
CA ILE A 111 -13.92 -0.72 -4.67
C ILE A 111 -14.42 0.58 -5.30
N ILE A 112 -15.20 1.34 -4.54
CA ILE A 112 -15.59 2.71 -4.88
C ILE A 112 -14.61 3.62 -4.16
N LEU A 113 -13.74 4.28 -4.91
CA LEU A 113 -12.88 5.32 -4.35
C LEU A 113 -13.78 6.43 -3.78
N PRO A 114 -13.55 6.86 -2.52
CA PRO A 114 -14.39 7.87 -1.90
C PRO A 114 -14.27 9.20 -2.66
N ASP A 115 -15.37 9.96 -2.75
CA ASP A 115 -15.32 11.34 -3.21
C ASP A 115 -14.45 12.15 -2.25
N VAL A 116 -13.25 12.49 -2.70
CA VAL A 116 -12.25 13.15 -1.85
C VAL A 116 -12.55 14.64 -1.75
N SER A 117 -12.85 15.09 -0.54
CA SER A 117 -12.91 16.51 -0.19
C SER A 117 -11.56 16.98 0.37
N ILE A 118 -11.17 18.20 0.02
CA ILE A 118 -9.99 18.86 0.61
C ILE A 118 -10.47 19.70 1.78
N ASP A 119 -9.92 19.47 2.97
CA ASP A 119 -10.18 20.33 4.12
C ASP A 119 -9.53 21.71 3.91
N GLN A 120 -10.33 22.66 3.44
CA GLN A 120 -9.88 24.02 3.15
C GLN A 120 -9.41 24.79 4.39
N THR A 121 -9.67 24.30 5.60
CA THR A 121 -9.20 24.95 6.84
C THR A 121 -7.71 24.73 7.12
N LYS A 122 -7.07 23.79 6.42
CA LYS A 122 -5.64 23.48 6.56
C LYS A 122 -4.76 24.02 5.43
N VAL A 123 -5.34 24.63 4.40
CA VAL A 123 -4.60 25.27 3.30
C VAL A 123 -4.30 26.71 3.70
N SER A 124 -3.27 26.91 4.52
CA SER A 124 -2.64 28.23 4.66
C SER A 124 -1.64 28.39 3.52
N ILE A 125 -1.95 29.26 2.58
CA ILE A 125 -1.06 29.69 1.49
C ILE A 125 -0.10 30.75 2.04
#